data_AF-X1R658-F1
#
_entry.id   AF-X1R658-F1
#
_cell.length_a   1.000
_cell.length_b   1.000
_cell.length_c   1.000
_cell.angle_alpha   90.00
_cell.angle_beta   90.00
_cell.angle_gamma   90.00
#
_symmetry.space_group_name_H-M   'P 1'
#
loop_
_entity.id
_entity.type
_entity.pdbx_description
1 polymer ?
#
loop_
_entity_poly.entity_id
_entity_poly.type
_entity_poly.pdbx_seq_one_letter_code
_entity_poly.pdbx_strand_id
1 'polypeptide(L)'
;MLGFVLDFERPIVELEKKIEELKMLADSEHLEVKDEIQRLEKKANHLRKNIYSRLNRWQRVRLARHPDRPYLLDYIKYFITDFIELHGDRLFADDPSIVAGIGKFR
;
A
#
# COMPACT_ATOMS: atom_id res chain seq x y z
N MET A 1 8.34 0.48 -0.80
CA MET A 1 7.52 -0.72 -1.03
C MET A 1 8.47 -1.90 -1.19
N LEU A 2 9.11 -2.33 -0.08
CA LEU A 2 10.04 -3.47 -0.04
C LEU A 2 9.40 -4.66 0.70
N GLY A 3 8.07 -4.73 0.66
CA GLY A 3 7.26 -5.84 1.15
C GLY A 3 6.66 -6.57 -0.05
N PHE A 4 6.47 -7.88 0.12
CA PHE A 4 5.76 -8.82 -0.74
C PHE A 4 5.08 -8.24 -2.01
N VAL A 5 5.49 -8.70 -3.20
CA VAL A 5 4.97 -8.23 -4.49
C VAL A 5 3.97 -9.23 -5.07
N LEU A 6 2.79 -8.76 -5.50
CA LEU A 6 1.84 -9.60 -6.21
C LEU A 6 2.24 -9.79 -7.68
N ASP A 7 1.92 -10.94 -8.27
CA ASP A 7 2.38 -11.27 -9.63
C ASP A 7 1.91 -10.26 -10.69
N PHE A 8 0.73 -9.69 -10.51
CA PHE A 8 0.17 -8.70 -11.42
C PHE A 8 0.75 -7.29 -11.22
N GLU A 9 1.52 -7.06 -10.16
CA GLU A 9 2.21 -5.79 -9.88
C GLU A 9 3.65 -5.79 -10.44
N ARG A 10 4.18 -6.95 -10.86
CA ARG A 10 5.54 -7.06 -11.44
C ARG A 10 5.82 -6.05 -12.55
N PRO A 11 4.92 -5.81 -13.53
CA PRO A 11 5.16 -4.82 -14.58
C PRO A 11 5.31 -3.38 -14.05
N ILE A 12 4.66 -3.07 -12.92
CA ILE A 12 4.78 -1.76 -12.26
C ILE A 12 6.12 -1.69 -11.55
N VAL A 13 6.47 -2.72 -10.79
CA VAL A 13 7.73 -2.79 -10.02
C VAL A 13 8.95 -2.74 -10.94
N GLU A 14 8.92 -3.43 -12.08
CA GLU A 14 10.00 -3.35 -13.08
C GLU A 14 10.18 -1.93 -13.62
N LEU A 15 9.08 -1.23 -13.89
CA LEU A 15 9.13 0.13 -14.37
C LEU A 15 9.59 1.11 -13.30
N GLU A 16 9.16 0.93 -12.04
CA GLU A 16 9.61 1.70 -10.89
C GLU A 16 11.11 1.49 -10.62
N LYS A 17 11.61 0.25 -10.73
CA LYS A 17 13.05 -0.04 -10.64
C LYS A 17 13.85 0.69 -11.73
N LYS A 18 13.37 0.65 -12.97
CA LYS A 18 14.03 1.36 -14.08
C LYS A 18 14.04 2.87 -13.86
N ILE A 19 12.95 3.44 -13.32
CA ILE A 19 12.89 4.86 -12.96
C ILE A 19 13.91 5.17 -11.87
N GLU A 20 14.04 4.31 -10.86
CA GLU A 20 14.99 4.49 -9.77
C GLU A 20 16.45 4.43 -10.26
N GLU A 21 16.77 3.46 -11.13
CA GLU A 21 18.09 3.35 -11.77
C GLU A 21 18.42 4.63 -12.57
N LEU A 22 17.47 5.15 -13.36
CA LEU A 22 17.65 6.40 -14.10
C LEU A 22 17.80 7.61 -13.18
N LYS A 23 17.09 7.65 -12.05
CA LYS A 23 17.24 8.71 -11.05
C LYS A 23 18.62 8.71 -10.41
N MET A 24 19.18 7.54 -10.11
CA MET A 24 20.53 7.42 -9.57
C MET A 24 21.61 7.87 -10.57
N LEU A 25 21.39 7.66 -11.87
CA LEU A 25 22.32 8.09 -12.93
C LEU A 25 22.19 9.60 -13.27
N ALA A 26 21.03 10.20 -12.99
CA ALA A 26 20.72 11.59 -13.30
C ALA A 26 21.44 12.62 -12.41
N ASP A 27 22.16 12.19 -11.36
CA ASP A 27 22.97 13.09 -10.50
C ASP A 27 24.14 13.75 -11.26
N SER A 28 24.47 13.28 -12.48
CA SER A 28 25.61 13.77 -13.26
C SER A 28 25.32 14.27 -14.69
N GLU A 29 24.16 14.02 -15.32
CA GLU A 29 23.94 14.40 -16.74
C GLU A 29 22.51 14.85 -17.13
N HIS A 30 22.49 15.93 -17.91
CA HIS A 30 21.54 16.45 -18.91
C HIS A 30 20.00 16.45 -18.68
N LEU A 31 19.39 17.60 -19.01
CA LEU A 31 17.94 17.86 -19.05
C LEU A 31 17.12 16.75 -19.74
N GLU A 32 17.68 16.08 -20.75
CA GLU A 32 17.03 14.99 -21.49
C GLU A 32 16.67 13.79 -20.60
N VAL A 33 17.48 13.49 -19.58
CA VAL A 33 17.23 12.38 -18.65
C VAL A 33 16.02 12.68 -17.76
N LYS A 34 15.84 13.95 -17.38
CA LYS A 34 14.69 14.38 -16.55
C LYS A 34 13.37 14.23 -17.30
N ASP A 35 13.34 14.58 -18.59
CA ASP A 35 12.14 14.43 -19.42
C ASP A 35 11.76 12.96 -19.61
N GLU A 36 12.74 12.08 -19.77
CA GLU A 36 12.49 10.64 -19.89
C GLU A 36 12.00 10.02 -18.57
N ILE A 37 12.56 10.43 -17.43
CA ILE A 37 12.06 10.04 -16.10
C ILE A 37 10.59 10.42 -15.96
N GLN A 38 10.22 11.67 -16.30
CA GLN A 38 8.82 12.10 -16.21
C GLN A 38 7.88 11.29 -17.12
N ARG A 39 8.33 10.92 -18.33
CA ARG A 39 7.56 10.07 -19.24
C ARG A 39 7.35 8.68 -18.64
N LEU A 40 8.39 8.07 -18.10
CA LEU A 40 8.31 6.75 -17.46
C LEU A 40 7.42 6.78 -16.21
N GLU A 41 7.51 7.82 -15.37
CA GLU A 41 6.63 7.99 -14.21
C GLU A 41 5.15 8.11 -14.61
N LYS A 42 4.85 8.89 -15.65
CA LYS A 42 3.48 8.97 -16.21
C LYS A 42 2.99 7.62 -16.70
N LYS A 43 3.86 6.87 -17.40
CA LYS A 43 3.57 5.52 -17.89
C LYS A 43 3.32 4.54 -16.73
N ALA A 44 4.13 4.61 -15.67
CA ALA A 44 3.98 3.81 -14.45
C ALA A 44 2.64 4.06 -13.77
N ASN A 45 2.31 5.34 -13.58
CA ASN A 45 1.05 5.73 -12.95
C ASN A 45 -0.17 5.29 -13.80
N HIS A 46 -0.09 5.43 -15.13
CA HIS A 46 -1.14 4.97 -16.02
C HIS A 46 -1.32 3.44 -15.96
N LEU A 47 -0.23 2.69 -16.04
CA LEU A 47 -0.24 1.23 -15.96
C LEU A 47 -0.79 0.75 -14.61
N ARG A 48 -0.36 1.38 -13.52
CA ARG A 48 -0.86 1.14 -12.16
C ARG A 48 -2.37 1.33 -12.09
N LYS A 49 -2.89 2.47 -12.55
CA LYS A 49 -4.35 2.73 -12.57
C LYS A 49 -5.10 1.67 -13.38
N ASN A 50 -4.58 1.31 -14.56
CA ASN A 50 -5.21 0.31 -15.41
C ASN A 50 -5.28 -1.07 -14.73
N ILE A 51 -4.18 -1.54 -14.14
CA ILE A 51 -4.11 -2.84 -13.45
C ILE A 51 -5.09 -2.89 -12.28
N TYR A 52 -5.07 -1.90 -11.38
CA TYR A 52 -5.96 -1.89 -10.21
C TYR A 52 -7.43 -1.66 -10.58
N SER A 53 -7.72 -0.98 -11.70
CA SER A 53 -9.10 -0.80 -12.19
C SER A 53 -9.71 -2.07 -12.81
N ARG A 54 -8.87 -3.00 -13.27
CA ARG A 54 -9.28 -4.21 -14.01
C ARG A 54 -8.84 -5.50 -13.32
N LEU A 55 -8.81 -5.51 -11.98
CA LEU A 55 -8.47 -6.71 -11.22
C LEU A 55 -9.50 -7.82 -11.48
N ASN A 56 -9.00 -9.01 -11.78
CA ASN A 56 -9.81 -10.21 -11.82
C ASN A 56 -10.21 -10.66 -10.40
N ARG A 57 -11.15 -11.61 -10.31
CA ARG A 57 -11.69 -12.08 -9.02
C ARG A 57 -10.59 -12.60 -8.08
N TRP A 58 -9.64 -13.38 -8.60
CA TRP A 58 -8.55 -13.96 -7.81
C TRP A 58 -7.52 -12.92 -7.36
N GLN A 59 -7.17 -11.96 -8.23
CA GLN A 59 -6.29 -10.85 -7.91
C GLN A 59 -6.85 -9.99 -6.77
N ARG A 60 -8.17 -9.74 -6.76
CA ARG A 60 -8.84 -9.05 -5.66
C ARG A 60 -8.73 -9.81 -4.33
N VAL A 61 -8.89 -11.14 -4.36
CA VAL A 61 -8.71 -11.97 -3.15
C VAL A 61 -7.28 -11.90 -2.65
N ARG A 62 -6.29 -11.99 -3.55
CA ARG A 62 -4.87 -11.84 -3.18
C ARG A 62 -4.57 -10.47 -2.57
N LEU A 63 -5.12 -9.40 -3.15
CA LEU A 63 -4.96 -8.04 -2.61
C LEU A 63 -5.61 -7.90 -1.23
N ALA A 64 -6.78 -8.49 -1.01
CA ALA A 64 -7.43 -8.51 0.30
C ALA A 64 -6.64 -9.30 1.37
N ARG A 65 -5.73 -10.18 0.94
CA ARG A 65 -4.83 -10.98 1.80
C ARG A 65 -3.38 -10.49 1.72
N HIS A 66 -3.15 -9.27 1.25
CA HIS A 66 -1.82 -8.70 1.17
C HIS A 66 -1.20 -8.63 2.58
N PRO A 67 0.08 -9.03 2.78
CA PRO A 67 0.71 -9.00 4.09
C PRO A 67 0.71 -7.61 4.74
N ASP A 68 0.95 -6.57 3.93
CA ASP A 68 0.93 -5.17 4.37
C ASP A 68 -0.47 -4.54 4.30
N ARG A 69 -1.55 -5.33 4.28
CA ARG A 69 -2.90 -4.77 4.30
C ARG A 69 -3.14 -4.12 5.68
N PRO A 70 -3.54 -2.84 5.75
CA PRO A 70 -3.80 -2.18 7.02
C PRO A 70 -4.88 -2.90 7.83
N TYR A 71 -4.60 -3.10 9.11
CA TYR A 71 -5.49 -3.72 10.09
C TYR A 71 -6.30 -2.66 10.86
N LEU A 72 -7.24 -3.11 11.70
CA LEU A 72 -8.14 -2.22 12.45
C LEU A 72 -7.38 -1.12 13.21
N LEU A 73 -6.32 -1.50 13.94
CA LEU A 73 -5.52 -0.57 14.73
C LEU A 73 -4.84 0.51 13.88
N ASP A 74 -4.52 0.21 12.61
CA ASP A 74 -3.97 1.21 11.71
C ASP A 74 -5.03 2.27 11.39
N TYR A 75 -6.27 1.86 11.11
CA TYR A 75 -7.37 2.80 10.89
C TYR A 75 -7.72 3.62 12.13
N ILE A 76 -7.71 3.01 13.32
CA ILE A 76 -7.97 3.70 14.60
C ILE A 76 -6.97 4.85 14.78
N LYS A 77 -5.68 4.63 14.51
CA LYS A 77 -4.65 5.67 14.62
C LYS A 77 -4.90 6.90 13.73
N TYR A 78 -5.53 6.71 12.57
CA TYR A 78 -5.77 7.81 11.62
C TYR A 78 -7.11 8.52 11.86
N PHE A 79 -8.14 7.81 12.31
CA PHE A 79 -9.52 8.34 12.33
C PHE A 79 -10.08 8.60 13.73
N ILE A 80 -9.56 7.93 14.76
CA ILE A 80 -10.13 7.97 16.11
C ILE A 80 -9.15 8.65 17.07
N THR A 81 -9.68 9.58 17.84
CA THR A 81 -8.99 10.26 18.96
C THR A 81 -9.55 9.77 20.29
N ASP A 82 -8.77 9.88 21.36
CA ASP A 82 -9.15 9.40 22.70
C ASP A 82 -9.64 7.93 22.70
N PHE A 83 -9.04 7.05 21.89
CA PHE A 83 -9.46 5.65 21.81
C PHE A 83 -9.12 4.91 23.11
N ILE A 84 -10.15 4.36 23.75
CA ILE A 84 -10.05 3.52 24.94
C ILE A 84 -10.47 2.11 24.52
N GLU A 85 -9.49 1.21 24.50
CA GLU A 85 -9.71 -0.21 24.20
C GLU A 85 -10.48 -0.90 25.34
N LEU A 86 -11.43 -1.74 24.97
CA LEU A 86 -12.25 -2.53 25.88
C LEU A 86 -11.89 -4.00 25.70
N HIS A 87 -11.63 -4.66 26.83
CA HIS A 87 -11.13 -6.03 26.87
C HIS A 87 -12.11 -6.96 27.58
N GLY A 88 -12.13 -8.22 27.14
CA GLY A 88 -12.78 -9.33 27.82
C GLY A 88 -14.26 -9.53 27.53
N ASP A 89 -14.69 -10.78 27.54
CA ASP A 89 -16.07 -11.23 27.37
C ASP A 89 -16.84 -11.34 28.70
N ARG A 90 -16.19 -11.02 29.83
CA ARG A 90 -16.66 -11.21 31.22
C ARG A 90 -16.99 -12.66 31.60
N LEU A 91 -16.57 -13.63 30.80
CA LEU A 91 -16.85 -15.05 31.03
C LEU A 91 -15.59 -15.89 31.10
N PHE A 92 -14.71 -15.79 30.10
CA PHE A 92 -13.56 -16.67 29.96
C PHE A 92 -12.25 -15.90 29.81
N ALA A 93 -12.08 -15.19 28.69
CA ALA A 93 -10.82 -14.54 28.37
C ALA A 93 -11.01 -13.39 27.37
N ASP A 94 -9.98 -12.56 27.27
CA ASP A 94 -9.83 -11.58 26.21
C ASP A 94 -9.23 -12.25 24.95
N ASP A 95 -9.84 -12.05 23.78
CA ASP A 95 -9.36 -12.63 22.51
C ASP A 95 -8.49 -11.61 21.76
N PRO A 96 -7.18 -11.85 21.60
CA PRO A 96 -6.29 -10.93 20.87
C PRO A 96 -6.68 -10.69 19.40
N SER A 97 -7.54 -11.53 18.83
CA SER A 97 -8.04 -11.42 17.46
C SER A 97 -9.13 -10.35 17.32
N ILE A 98 -9.73 -9.92 18.42
CA ILE A 98 -10.82 -8.94 18.45
C ILE A 98 -10.35 -7.70 19.22
N VAL A 99 -10.29 -6.57 18.54
CA VAL A 99 -10.03 -5.27 19.14
C VAL A 99 -11.29 -4.43 19.07
N ALA A 100 -11.72 -3.88 20.20
CA ALA A 100 -12.90 -3.03 20.29
C ALA A 100 -12.68 -1.92 21.33
N GLY A 101 -13.41 -0.82 21.23
CA GLY A 101 -13.24 0.30 22.14
C GLY A 101 -14.14 1.48 21.82
N ILE A 102 -14.08 2.50 22.66
CA ILE A 102 -14.78 3.77 22.46
C ILE A 102 -13.78 4.88 22.16
N GLY A 103 -14.18 5.86 21.37
CA GLY A 103 -13.35 7.02 21.06
C GLY A 103 -14.15 8.06 20.30
N LYS A 104 -13.50 9.17 19.95
CA LYS A 104 -14.11 10.25 19.18
C LYS A 104 -13.62 10.20 17.75
N PHE A 105 -14.54 10.17 16.80
CA PHE A 105 -14.22 10.36 15.40
C PHE A 105 -13.76 11.81 15.18
N ARG A 106 -12.66 11.99 14.46
CA ARG A 106 -12.09 13.30 14.14
C ARG A 106 -12.84 14.02 13.02
#